data_AF-A0AAV9Q815-F1
#
_entry.id   AF-A0AAV9Q815-F1
#
_cell.length_a   1.000
_cell.length_b   1.000
_cell.length_c   1.000
_cell.angle_alpha   90.00
_cell.angle_beta   90.00
_cell.angle_gamma   90.00
#
_symmetry.space_group_name_H-M   'P 1'
#
loop_
_entity.id
_entity.type
_entity.pdbx_description
1 polymer ?
#
loop_
_entity_poly.entity_id
_entity_poly.type
_entity_poly.pdbx_seq_one_letter_code
_entity_poly.pdbx_strand_id
1 'polypeptide(L)'
;MVRKLKHHESRLLRKVDLTTYKSDGPSHREAAVRRRYHLTHPLDYSKYNALAGRLRQTAHLLSNLDPSDPYRVETETIMLEKLHHIGLLKQNRGQGAGLSSVEKDVTVSAFCRRRLGVLMVRIGMVEHVSTAHKFIEQGHVRVGTEVVTDPAFLVSRGMEDFVTWVDASKVKRQVLQYREKLDDFDLL
;
A
#
# COMPACT_ATOMS: atom_id res chain seq x y z
N MET A 1 -24.68 -1.37 22.05
CA MET A 1 -25.37 -2.22 21.04
C MET A 1 -26.88 -2.11 21.25
N VAL A 2 -27.67 -2.06 20.19
CA VAL A 2 -29.15 -1.95 20.29
C VAL A 2 -29.75 -3.33 20.48
N ARG A 3 -30.89 -3.42 21.19
CA ARG A 3 -31.63 -4.68 21.37
C ARG A 3 -32.02 -5.29 20.02
N LYS A 4 -32.14 -6.63 19.98
CA LYS A 4 -32.67 -7.34 18.81
C LYS A 4 -34.15 -6.97 18.60
N LEU A 5 -34.51 -6.60 17.36
CA LEU A 5 -35.89 -6.29 16.99
C LEU A 5 -36.75 -7.56 16.97
N LYS A 6 -38.00 -7.43 17.42
CA LYS A 6 -39.04 -8.48 17.29
C LYS A 6 -39.46 -8.60 15.82
N HIS A 7 -40.11 -9.71 15.46
CA HIS A 7 -40.53 -9.99 14.08
C HIS A 7 -41.40 -8.88 13.44
N HIS A 8 -42.34 -8.31 14.19
CA HIS A 8 -43.18 -7.21 13.67
C HIS A 8 -42.37 -5.90 13.53
N GLU A 9 -41.44 -5.63 14.44
CA GLU A 9 -40.56 -4.45 14.41
C GLU A 9 -39.59 -4.53 13.24
N SER A 10 -38.98 -5.69 12.97
CA SER A 10 -38.10 -5.88 11.82
C SER A 10 -38.84 -5.82 10.48
N ARG A 11 -40.12 -6.22 10.43
CA ARG A 11 -40.97 -6.03 9.25
C ARG A 11 -41.24 -4.57 8.94
N LEU A 12 -41.35 -3.70 9.95
CA LEU A 12 -41.55 -2.25 9.78
C LEU A 12 -40.22 -1.54 9.50
N LEU A 13 -39.15 -1.92 10.20
CA LEU A 13 -37.85 -1.27 10.18
C LEU A 13 -36.83 -1.98 9.28
N ARG A 14 -37.26 -2.45 8.09
CA ARG A 14 -36.41 -3.27 7.19
C ARG A 14 -35.14 -2.59 6.70
N LYS A 15 -35.18 -1.26 6.55
CA LYS A 15 -34.06 -0.44 6.04
C LYS A 15 -33.21 0.16 7.16
N VAL A 16 -33.58 -0.07 8.41
CA VAL A 16 -32.89 0.53 9.56
C VAL A 16 -31.72 -0.35 9.93
N ASP A 17 -30.53 0.13 9.60
CA ASP A 17 -29.26 -0.35 10.13
C ASP A 17 -28.47 0.87 10.61
N LEU A 18 -28.14 0.92 11.90
CA LEU A 18 -27.39 2.03 12.50
C LEU A 18 -25.86 1.86 12.32
N THR A 19 -25.43 0.68 11.90
CA THR A 19 -24.01 0.33 11.76
C THR A 19 -23.54 0.35 10.31
N THR A 20 -24.40 -0.01 9.36
CA THR A 20 -24.03 -0.09 7.94
C THR A 20 -24.97 0.76 7.10
N TYR A 21 -24.52 1.98 6.79
CA TYR A 21 -25.24 2.85 5.87
C TYR A 21 -24.94 2.49 4.41
N LYS A 22 -25.83 2.90 3.51
CA LYS A 22 -25.62 2.69 2.05
C LYS A 22 -24.37 3.38 1.52
N SER A 23 -23.98 4.51 2.11
CA SER A 23 -22.75 5.26 1.77
C SER A 23 -21.49 4.46 2.04
N ASP A 24 -21.49 3.66 3.12
CA ASP A 24 -20.31 2.95 3.60
C ASP A 24 -20.11 1.61 2.85
N GLY A 25 -21.18 1.18 2.17
CA GLY A 25 -21.30 -0.09 1.50
C GLY A 25 -21.42 -1.26 2.49
N PRO A 26 -21.90 -2.43 2.05
CA PRO A 26 -22.15 -3.57 2.94
C PRO A 26 -20.89 -4.11 3.64
N SER A 27 -19.71 -3.85 3.07
CA SER A 27 -18.44 -4.48 3.47
C SER A 27 -17.50 -3.57 4.27
N HIS A 28 -17.88 -2.32 4.55
CA HIS A 28 -17.04 -1.35 5.28
C HIS A 28 -15.60 -1.32 4.75
N ARG A 29 -15.44 -1.26 3.42
CA ARG A 29 -14.17 -1.54 2.73
C ARG A 29 -13.04 -0.62 3.19
N GLU A 30 -13.34 0.66 3.41
CA GLU A 30 -12.36 1.62 3.93
C GLU A 30 -11.82 1.16 5.28
N ALA A 31 -12.70 0.89 6.24
CA ALA A 31 -12.30 0.46 7.58
C ALA A 31 -11.52 -0.85 7.55
N ALA A 32 -11.91 -1.80 6.69
CA ALA A 32 -11.21 -3.07 6.51
C ALA A 32 -9.78 -2.87 5.98
N VAL A 33 -9.59 -2.02 4.97
CA VAL A 33 -8.28 -1.72 4.39
C VAL A 33 -7.40 -0.95 5.37
N ARG A 34 -7.97 0.06 6.05
CA ARG A 34 -7.26 0.84 7.08
C ARG A 34 -6.75 -0.05 8.22
N ARG A 35 -7.59 -0.97 8.70
CA ARG A 35 -7.18 -1.94 9.74
C ARG A 35 -6.12 -2.90 9.24
N ARG A 36 -6.29 -3.46 8.04
CA ARG A 36 -5.36 -4.46 7.47
C ARG A 36 -3.95 -3.91 7.26
N TYR A 37 -3.83 -2.68 6.78
CA TYR A 37 -2.52 -2.06 6.47
C TYR A 37 -2.07 -1.03 7.51
N HIS A 38 -2.74 -0.96 8.66
CA HIS A 38 -2.43 -0.04 9.74
C HIS A 38 -2.29 1.43 9.27
N LEU A 39 -3.26 1.92 8.49
CA LEU A 39 -3.26 3.30 8.01
C LEU A 39 -3.55 4.25 9.19
N THR A 40 -2.57 5.06 9.55
CA THR A 40 -2.62 6.00 10.69
C THR A 40 -3.54 7.18 10.40
N HIS A 41 -3.37 7.83 9.25
CA HIS A 41 -4.19 8.98 8.87
C HIS A 41 -5.50 8.54 8.19
N PRO A 42 -6.67 9.06 8.63
CA PRO A 42 -7.95 8.73 8.01
C PRO A 42 -8.03 9.09 6.53
N LEU A 43 -7.38 10.19 6.12
CA LEU A 43 -7.43 10.71 4.76
C LEU A 43 -6.62 9.90 3.75
N ASP A 44 -5.68 9.06 4.21
CA ASP A 44 -4.79 8.30 3.32
C ASP A 44 -5.58 7.39 2.38
N TYR A 45 -6.61 6.72 2.91
CA TYR A 45 -7.46 5.86 2.10
C TYR A 45 -8.15 6.66 0.98
N SER A 46 -8.74 7.80 1.32
CA SER A 46 -9.45 8.66 0.37
C SER A 46 -8.50 9.21 -0.70
N LYS A 47 -7.30 9.67 -0.32
CA LYS A 47 -6.27 10.16 -1.24
C LYS A 47 -5.83 9.07 -2.23
N TYR A 48 -5.54 7.86 -1.75
CA TYR A 48 -5.19 6.74 -2.63
C TYR A 48 -6.36 6.30 -3.50
N ASN A 49 -7.60 6.36 -3.00
CA ASN A 49 -8.78 6.02 -3.79
C ASN A 49 -8.99 7.01 -4.94
N ALA A 50 -8.82 8.31 -4.66
CA ALA A 50 -8.88 9.35 -5.69
C ALA A 50 -7.76 9.18 -6.73
N LEU A 51 -6.52 8.88 -6.31
CA LEU A 51 -5.41 8.61 -7.23
C LEU A 51 -5.67 7.37 -8.10
N ALA A 52 -6.11 6.26 -7.51
CA ALA A 52 -6.48 5.07 -8.26
C ALA A 52 -7.62 5.34 -9.25
N GLY A 53 -8.63 6.12 -8.84
CA GLY A 53 -9.72 6.55 -9.71
C GLY A 53 -9.24 7.35 -10.93
N ARG A 54 -8.37 8.35 -10.71
CA ARG A 54 -7.77 9.15 -11.78
C ARG A 54 -6.95 8.29 -12.74
N LEU A 55 -6.12 7.37 -12.22
CA LEU A 55 -5.34 6.45 -13.06
C LEU A 55 -6.23 5.55 -13.92
N ARG A 56 -7.32 5.00 -13.35
CA ARG A 56 -8.28 4.20 -14.12
C ARG A 56 -9.01 5.04 -15.18
N GLN A 57 -9.36 6.28 -14.86
CA GLN A 57 -9.98 7.20 -15.80
C GLN A 57 -9.05 7.49 -16.98
N THR A 58 -7.76 7.76 -16.72
CA THR A 58 -6.76 7.93 -17.79
C THR A 58 -6.64 6.67 -18.64
N ALA A 59 -6.57 5.47 -18.03
CA ALA A 59 -6.53 4.22 -18.79
C ALA A 59 -7.79 4.00 -19.65
N HIS A 60 -8.97 4.37 -19.15
CA HIS A 60 -10.22 4.30 -19.89
C HIS A 60 -10.26 5.29 -21.06
N LEU A 61 -9.73 6.51 -20.88
CA LEU A 61 -9.61 7.48 -21.97
C LEU A 61 -8.66 6.97 -23.05
N LEU A 62 -7.53 6.36 -22.66
CA LEU A 62 -6.59 5.74 -23.60
C LEU A 62 -7.19 4.54 -24.34
N SER A 63 -8.05 3.75 -23.68
CA SER A 63 -8.71 2.63 -24.35
C SER A 63 -9.69 3.05 -25.44
N ASN A 64 -10.24 4.27 -25.34
CA ASN A 64 -11.19 4.82 -26.31
C ASN A 64 -10.52 5.41 -27.56
N LEU A 65 -9.20 5.65 -27.55
CA LEU A 65 -8.45 6.09 -28.72
C LEU A 65 -8.28 4.95 -29.72
N ASP A 66 -7.92 5.26 -30.97
CA ASP A 66 -7.64 4.23 -31.97
C ASP A 66 -6.40 3.39 -31.57
N PRO A 67 -6.42 2.05 -31.70
CA PRO A 67 -5.28 1.21 -31.34
C PRO A 67 -3.99 1.50 -32.13
N SER A 68 -4.10 2.06 -33.34
CA SER A 68 -2.96 2.38 -34.21
C SER A 68 -2.42 3.80 -34.00
N ASP A 69 -3.06 4.62 -33.15
CA ASP A 69 -2.58 5.96 -32.84
C ASP A 69 -1.23 5.90 -32.09
N PRO A 70 -0.15 6.51 -32.62
CA PRO A 70 1.15 6.53 -31.94
C PRO A 70 1.08 7.13 -30.54
N TYR A 71 0.22 8.14 -30.31
CA TYR A 71 0.09 8.78 -29.00
C TYR A 71 -0.43 7.81 -27.93
N ARG A 72 -1.39 6.95 -28.31
CA ARG A 72 -1.92 5.91 -27.43
C ARG A 72 -0.82 4.92 -27.05
N VAL A 73 -0.06 4.44 -28.03
CA VAL A 73 1.00 3.44 -27.83
C VAL A 73 2.11 3.97 -26.92
N GLU A 74 2.56 5.20 -27.14
CA GLU A 74 3.59 5.84 -26.32
C GLU A 74 3.10 6.07 -24.89
N THR A 75 1.93 6.69 -24.73
CA THR A 75 1.37 7.01 -23.41
C THR A 75 1.04 5.75 -22.61
N GLU A 76 0.52 4.72 -23.25
CA GLU A 76 0.28 3.41 -22.64
C GLU A 76 1.59 2.80 -22.12
N THR A 77 2.66 2.86 -22.92
CA THR A 77 3.98 2.36 -22.54
C THR A 77 4.50 3.06 -21.30
N ILE A 78 4.52 4.40 -21.33
CA ILE A 78 5.00 5.23 -20.22
C ILE A 78 4.18 4.95 -18.95
N MET A 79 2.85 4.85 -19.08
CA MET A 79 1.96 4.60 -17.96
C MET A 79 2.22 3.24 -17.32
N LEU A 80 2.29 2.17 -18.12
CA LEU A 80 2.50 0.81 -17.63
C LEU A 80 3.88 0.65 -17.00
N GLU A 81 4.94 1.19 -17.63
CA GLU A 81 6.30 1.16 -17.10
C GLU A 81 6.41 1.91 -15.77
N LYS A 82 5.82 3.11 -15.68
CA LYS A 82 5.81 3.89 -14.43
C LYS A 82 5.08 3.16 -13.30
N LEU A 83 3.91 2.59 -13.59
CA LEU A 83 3.14 1.84 -12.59
C LEU A 83 3.84 0.55 -12.15
N HIS A 84 4.58 -0.10 -13.06
CA HIS A 84 5.40 -1.24 -12.70
C HIS A 84 6.62 -0.83 -11.87
N HIS A 85 7.33 0.23 -12.25
CA HIS A 85 8.50 0.73 -11.51
C HIS A 85 8.14 1.12 -10.05
N ILE A 86 6.99 1.75 -9.85
CA ILE A 86 6.44 2.04 -8.51
C ILE A 86 6.05 0.75 -7.76
N GLY A 87 5.70 -0.32 -8.48
CA GLY A 87 5.32 -1.61 -7.91
C GLY A 87 3.83 -1.81 -7.70
N LEU A 88 2.99 -0.99 -8.35
CA LEU A 88 1.53 -1.15 -8.32
C LEU A 88 1.07 -2.28 -9.24
N LEU A 89 1.69 -2.39 -10.42
CA LEU A 89 1.51 -3.51 -11.34
C LEU A 89 2.57 -4.57 -11.11
N LYS A 90 2.19 -5.84 -11.26
CA LYS A 90 3.09 -6.99 -11.11
C LYS A 90 4.00 -7.20 -12.31
N GLN A 91 3.46 -7.01 -13.51
CA GLN A 91 4.11 -7.27 -14.79
C GLN A 91 4.32 -5.97 -15.57
N ASN A 92 5.36 -5.93 -16.39
CA ASN A 92 5.62 -4.90 -17.39
C ASN A 92 4.82 -5.11 -18.67
N ARG A 93 4.78 -4.10 -19.55
CA ARG A 93 4.18 -4.21 -20.89
C ARG A 93 4.74 -5.39 -21.68
N GLY A 94 6.07 -5.53 -21.71
CA GLY A 94 6.75 -6.67 -22.37
C GLY A 94 6.49 -8.03 -21.73
N GLN A 95 5.97 -8.07 -20.49
CA GLN A 95 5.58 -9.29 -19.78
C GLN A 95 4.08 -9.59 -19.91
N GLY A 96 3.36 -8.85 -20.77
CA GLY A 96 1.94 -9.05 -21.05
C GLY A 96 0.99 -8.20 -20.20
N ALA A 97 1.48 -7.17 -19.50
CA ALA A 97 0.59 -6.20 -18.87
C ALA A 97 -0.07 -5.32 -19.95
N GLY A 98 -1.40 -5.24 -19.93
CA GLY A 98 -2.17 -4.33 -20.76
C GLY A 98 -2.92 -3.29 -19.91
N LEU A 99 -3.61 -2.37 -20.57
CA LEU A 99 -4.49 -1.39 -19.91
C LEU A 99 -5.53 -2.03 -18.97
N SER A 100 -5.96 -3.27 -19.24
CA SER A 100 -6.87 -4.02 -18.37
C SER A 100 -6.28 -4.35 -16.99
N SER A 101 -4.96 -4.48 -16.88
CA SER A 101 -4.26 -4.65 -15.60
C SER A 101 -4.36 -3.38 -14.75
N VAL A 102 -4.37 -2.20 -15.37
CA VAL A 102 -4.56 -0.94 -14.63
C VAL A 102 -5.92 -0.91 -13.95
N GLU A 103 -6.98 -1.30 -14.66
CA GLU A 103 -8.32 -1.30 -14.11
C GLU A 103 -8.47 -2.24 -12.90
N LYS A 104 -7.95 -3.46 -13.04
CA LYS A 104 -8.09 -4.55 -12.06
C LYS A 104 -7.12 -4.42 -10.88
N ASP A 105 -5.84 -4.18 -11.16
CA ASP A 105 -4.77 -4.30 -10.15
C ASP A 105 -4.49 -2.99 -9.41
N VAL A 106 -4.69 -1.82 -10.06
CA VAL A 106 -4.47 -0.52 -9.41
C VAL A 106 -5.61 -0.26 -8.44
N THR A 107 -5.40 -0.68 -7.20
CA THR A 107 -6.36 -0.57 -6.09
C THR A 107 -5.71 0.17 -4.93
N VAL A 108 -6.51 0.72 -4.00
CA VAL A 108 -5.99 1.33 -2.77
C VAL A 108 -5.08 0.37 -2.00
N SER A 109 -5.45 -0.91 -1.96
CA SER A 109 -4.64 -1.96 -1.34
C SER A 109 -3.28 -2.15 -2.04
N ALA A 110 -3.17 -1.90 -3.34
CA ALA A 110 -1.89 -1.95 -4.06
C ALA A 110 -0.95 -0.84 -3.59
N PHE A 111 -1.44 0.38 -3.42
CA PHE A 111 -0.67 1.49 -2.82
C PHE A 111 -0.26 1.17 -1.38
N CYS A 112 -1.20 0.69 -0.56
CA CYS A 112 -0.91 0.36 0.84
C CYS A 112 0.16 -0.73 0.97
N ARG A 113 0.19 -1.70 0.05
CA ARG A 113 1.21 -2.76 -0.01
C ARG A 113 2.61 -2.27 -0.40
N ARG A 114 2.76 -1.06 -0.90
CA ARG A 114 4.05 -0.41 -1.24
C ARG A 114 4.53 0.57 -0.16
N ARG A 115 3.74 0.81 0.89
CA ARG A 115 4.18 1.60 2.05
C ARG A 115 5.30 0.87 2.78
N LEU A 116 6.29 1.63 3.25
CA LEU A 116 7.48 1.12 3.92
C LEU A 116 7.15 0.15 5.07
N GLY A 117 6.20 0.51 5.93
CA GLY A 117 5.79 -0.34 7.06
C GLY A 117 5.26 -1.72 6.66
N VAL A 118 4.55 -1.81 5.53
CA VAL A 118 4.04 -3.09 5.01
C VAL A 118 5.12 -3.86 4.27
N LEU A 119 6.04 -3.15 3.61
CA LEU A 119 7.15 -3.75 2.89
C LEU A 119 8.15 -4.44 3.83
N MET A 120 8.46 -3.82 4.97
CA MET A 120 9.33 -4.40 5.99
C MET A 120 8.82 -5.76 6.48
N VAL A 121 7.50 -5.90 6.64
CA VAL A 121 6.89 -7.19 7.02
C VAL A 121 7.01 -8.22 5.89
N ARG A 122 6.85 -7.79 4.64
CA ARG A 122 7.01 -8.69 3.48
C ARG A 122 8.43 -9.22 3.33
N ILE A 123 9.44 -8.37 3.57
CA ILE A 123 10.86 -8.74 3.50
C ILE A 123 11.27 -9.63 4.69
N GLY A 124 10.44 -9.70 5.74
CA GLY A 124 10.73 -10.47 6.96
C GLY A 124 11.63 -9.72 7.94
N MET A 125 11.74 -8.40 7.80
CA MET A 125 12.51 -7.53 8.71
C MET A 125 11.80 -7.36 10.05
N VAL A 126 10.46 -7.42 10.06
CA VAL A 126 9.59 -7.32 11.24
C VAL A 126 8.39 -8.24 11.06
N GLU A 127 7.83 -8.78 12.15
CA GLU A 127 6.69 -9.71 12.10
C GLU A 127 5.33 -9.01 11.91
N HIS A 128 5.17 -7.80 12.45
CA HIS A 128 3.89 -7.07 12.47
C HIS A 128 4.02 -5.65 11.93
N VAL A 129 2.99 -5.19 11.19
CA VAL A 129 2.98 -3.85 10.57
C VAL A 129 2.97 -2.74 11.63
N SER A 130 2.28 -2.96 12.75
CA SER A 130 2.27 -2.00 13.88
C SER A 130 3.65 -1.82 14.51
N THR A 131 4.43 -2.89 14.62
CA THR A 131 5.82 -2.83 15.10
C THR A 131 6.72 -2.15 14.07
N ALA A 132 6.51 -2.42 12.77
CA ALA A 132 7.24 -1.73 11.71
C ALA A 132 7.04 -0.21 11.76
N HIS A 133 5.80 0.25 11.96
CA HIS A 133 5.51 1.69 12.13
C HIS A 133 6.29 2.29 13.30
N LYS A 134 6.29 1.64 14.47
CA LYS A 134 7.05 2.12 15.64
C LYS A 134 8.55 2.27 15.34
N PHE A 135 9.15 1.28 14.68
CA PHE A 135 10.58 1.34 14.34
C PHE A 135 10.91 2.40 13.28
N ILE A 136 10.02 2.63 12.32
CA ILE A 136 10.16 3.71 11.35
C ILE A 136 10.04 5.07 12.05
N GLU A 137 9.02 5.28 12.87
CA GLU A 137 8.79 6.53 13.61
C GLU A 137 9.95 6.85 14.57
N GLN A 138 10.60 5.82 15.13
CA GLN A 138 11.80 5.95 15.96
C GLN A 138 13.09 6.22 15.15
N GLY A 139 13.05 6.13 13.82
CA GLY A 139 14.19 6.39 12.94
C GLY A 139 15.20 5.25 12.86
N HIS A 140 14.77 4.00 13.09
CA HIS A 140 15.67 2.83 12.99
C HIS A 140 15.86 2.31 11.56
N VAL A 141 15.07 2.80 10.60
CA VAL A 141 15.02 2.29 9.22
C VAL A 141 15.55 3.36 8.26
N ARG A 142 16.38 2.93 7.32
CA ARG A 142 16.80 3.74 6.17
C ARG A 142 16.43 3.08 4.87
N VAL A 143 16.27 3.91 3.85
CA VAL A 143 16.05 3.48 2.47
C VAL A 143 17.20 4.04 1.65
N GLY A 144 18.13 3.19 1.24
CA GLY A 144 19.41 3.64 0.68
C GLY A 144 20.26 4.31 1.76
N THR A 145 20.62 5.58 1.55
CA THR A 145 21.44 6.37 2.47
C THR A 145 20.62 7.18 3.47
N GLU A 146 19.34 7.43 3.19
CA GLU A 146 18.51 8.35 3.97
C GLU A 146 17.67 7.61 5.01
N VAL A 147 17.65 8.16 6.23
CA VAL A 147 16.79 7.67 7.32
C VAL A 147 15.36 8.14 7.06
N VAL A 148 14.41 7.20 7.08
CA VAL A 148 13.00 7.50 6.83
C VAL A 148 12.23 7.39 8.14
N THR A 149 11.50 8.45 8.49
CA THR A 149 10.68 8.53 9.71
C THR A 149 9.19 8.41 9.46
N ASP A 150 8.74 8.53 8.20
CA ASP A 150 7.33 8.43 7.83
C ASP A 150 6.96 7.00 7.37
N PRO A 151 6.07 6.29 8.08
CA PRO A 151 5.58 4.97 7.65
C PRO A 151 4.76 5.00 6.35
N ALA A 152 4.27 6.17 5.94
CA ALA A 152 3.56 6.37 4.68
C ALA A 152 4.47 6.47 3.46
N PHE A 153 5.80 6.50 3.65
CA PHE A 153 6.76 6.52 2.56
C PHE A 153 6.54 5.35 1.60
N LEU A 154 6.39 5.66 0.31
CA LEU A 154 6.11 4.68 -0.72
C LEU A 154 7.41 4.27 -1.41
N VAL A 155 7.77 3.00 -1.29
CA VAL A 155 9.02 2.46 -1.81
C VAL A 155 8.80 1.93 -3.23
N SER A 156 9.59 2.37 -4.19
CA SER A 156 9.60 1.84 -5.56
C SER A 156 10.25 0.46 -5.62
N ARG A 157 10.08 -0.28 -6.71
CA ARG A 157 10.69 -1.62 -6.83
C ARG A 157 12.21 -1.59 -6.77
N GLY A 158 12.84 -0.64 -7.44
CA GLY A 158 14.30 -0.53 -7.44
C GLY A 158 14.88 -0.12 -6.09
N MET A 159 14.07 0.51 -5.22
CA MET A 159 14.51 0.94 -3.89
C MET A 159 14.24 -0.10 -2.79
N GLU A 160 13.50 -1.17 -3.11
CA GLU A 160 13.12 -2.22 -2.16
C GLU A 160 14.33 -2.95 -1.58
N ASP A 161 15.34 -3.21 -2.41
CA ASP A 161 16.57 -3.91 -2.01
C ASP A 161 17.46 -3.08 -1.07
N PHE A 162 17.26 -1.77 -1.03
CA PHE A 162 18.03 -0.84 -0.19
C PHE A 162 17.36 -0.52 1.14
N VAL A 163 16.24 -1.16 1.48
CA VAL A 163 15.58 -1.00 2.77
C VAL A 163 16.35 -1.78 3.83
N THR A 164 17.03 -1.08 4.73
CA THR A 164 17.88 -1.68 5.77
C THR A 164 17.77 -0.95 7.10
N TRP A 165 18.26 -1.57 8.17
CA TRP A 165 18.43 -0.89 9.45
C TRP A 165 19.52 0.18 9.33
N VAL A 166 19.35 1.28 10.06
CA VAL A 166 20.43 2.26 10.27
C VAL A 166 21.59 1.57 10.99
N ASP A 167 22.84 1.95 10.66
CA ASP A 167 24.02 1.27 11.18
C ASP A 167 24.14 1.38 12.71
N ALA A 168 23.86 2.55 13.28
CA ALA A 168 23.81 2.78 14.73
C ALA A 168 22.53 2.25 15.41
N SER A 169 21.68 1.50 14.72
CA SER A 169 20.41 1.03 15.28
C SER A 169 20.63 -0.06 16.34
N LYS A 170 20.01 0.11 17.51
CA LYS A 170 19.97 -0.91 18.57
C LYS A 170 19.35 -2.22 18.08
N VAL A 171 18.38 -2.14 17.16
CA VAL A 171 17.74 -3.32 16.56
C VAL A 171 18.76 -4.11 15.73
N LYS A 172 19.58 -3.42 14.91
CA LYS A 172 20.65 -4.04 14.13
C LYS A 172 21.66 -4.73 15.04
N ARG A 173 22.08 -4.06 16.12
CA ARG A 173 22.99 -4.61 17.13
C ARG A 173 22.44 -5.89 17.75
N GLN A 174 21.17 -5.88 18.18
CA GLN A 174 20.53 -7.06 18.77
C GLN A 174 20.44 -8.23 17.78
N VAL A 175 20.12 -7.96 16.51
CA VAL A 175 20.07 -9.00 15.46
C VAL A 175 21.46 -9.59 15.19
N LEU A 176 22.51 -8.77 15.13
CA LEU A 176 23.88 -9.23 14.94
C LEU A 176 24.40 -10.02 16.14
N GLN A 177 24.09 -9.56 17.36
CA GLN A 177 24.43 -10.25 18.60
C GLN A 177 23.76 -11.63 18.67
N TYR A 178 22.47 -11.72 18.34
CA TYR A 178 21.74 -12.99 18.27
C TYR A 178 22.36 -13.96 17.25
N ARG A 179 22.95 -13.43 16.18
CA ARG A 179 23.65 -14.22 15.14
C ARG A 179 25.13 -14.47 15.45
N GLU A 180 25.63 -14.01 16.60
CA GLU A 180 27.05 -14.09 16.99
C GLU A 180 28.00 -13.42 15.97
N LYS A 181 27.52 -12.39 15.27
CA LYS A 181 28.27 -11.61 14.26
C LYS A 181 28.41 -10.15 14.65
N LEU A 182 28.40 -9.87 15.94
CA LEU A 182 28.56 -8.50 16.41
C LEU A 182 30.05 -8.15 16.37
N ASP A 183 30.39 -7.21 15.50
CA ASP A 183 31.69 -6.54 15.49
C ASP A 183 31.52 -5.16 16.14
N ASP A 184 32.25 -4.90 17.23
CA ASP A 184 32.19 -3.63 17.94
C ASP A 184 33.01 -2.52 17.24
N PHE A 185 33.84 -2.85 16.24
CA PHE A 185 34.60 -1.85 15.46
C PHE A 185 33.71 -0.99 14.56
N ASP A 186 32.67 -1.59 13.95
CA ASP A 186 31.72 -0.90 13.06
C ASP A 186 30.84 0.15 13.80
N LEU A 187 30.93 0.22 15.13
CA LEU A 187 30.14 1.11 15.99
C LEU A 187 30.94 2.33 16.50
N LEU A 188 32.26 2.39 16.28
CA LEU A 188 33.15 3.51 16.63
C LEU A 188 33.14 4.59 15.54
#